data_AF-A0A2H1JL01-F1
#
_entry.id   AF-A0A2H1JL01-F1
#
_cell.length_a   1.000
_cell.length_b   1.000
_cell.length_c   1.000
_cell.angle_alpha   90.00
_cell.angle_beta   90.00
_cell.angle_gamma   90.00
#
_symmetry.space_group_name_H-M   'P 1'
#
loop_
_entity.id
_entity.type
_entity.pdbx_description
1 polymer ?
#
loop_
_entity_poly.entity_id
_entity_poly.type
_entity_poly.pdbx_seq_one_letter_code
_entity_poly.pdbx_strand_id
1 'polypeptide(L)' 'MSHPVLPAKDEGLALVLTILGFFFIAGLQYFYLGKILKGILFLLTLGFLYVGTIISLFTIRGETRRVNAKRAHGYA' A
#
# COMPACT_ATOMS: atom_id res chain seq x y z
N MET A 1 -21.50 6.93 -16.90
CA MET A 1 -21.56 7.33 -15.48
C MET A 1 -20.17 7.85 -15.10
N SER A 2 -20.01 9.16 -14.87
CA SER A 2 -18.73 9.73 -14.46
C SER A 2 -18.48 9.38 -13.00
N HIS A 3 -17.74 8.30 -12.74
CA HIS A 3 -17.30 7.98 -11.39
C HIS A 3 -16.45 9.16 -10.86
N PRO A 4 -16.66 9.58 -9.60
CA PRO A 4 -15.88 10.68 -9.04
C PRO A 4 -14.40 10.29 -9.02
N VAL A 5 -13.56 11.16 -9.59
CA VAL A 5 -12.11 10.99 -9.58
C VAL A 5 -11.65 11.02 -8.13
N LEU A 6 -11.06 9.92 -7.66
CA LEU A 6 -10.59 9.83 -6.29
C LEU A 6 -9.25 10.57 -6.16
N PRO A 7 -9.01 11.27 -5.03
CA PRO A 7 -7.73 11.94 -4.81
C PRO A 7 -6.59 10.92 -4.82
N ALA A 8 -5.48 11.34 -5.43
CA ALA A 8 -4.25 10.56 -5.48
C ALA A 8 -3.69 10.33 -4.07
N LYS A 9 -3.10 9.16 -3.87
CA LYS A 9 -2.36 8.79 -2.67
C LYS A 9 -0.90 9.23 -2.80
N ASP A 10 -0.32 9.65 -1.69
CA ASP A 10 1.05 10.14 -1.62
C ASP A 10 2.04 8.96 -1.55
N GLU A 11 3.07 8.98 -2.41
CA GLU A 11 4.11 7.95 -2.46
C GLU A 11 5.01 7.95 -1.21
N GLY A 12 5.31 9.13 -0.68
CA GLY A 12 6.12 9.33 0.51
C GLY A 12 5.42 8.80 1.76
N LEU A 13 4.12 9.06 1.92
CA LEU A 13 3.34 8.47 3.01
C LEU A 13 3.29 6.94 2.92
N ALA A 14 3.13 6.38 1.72
CA ALA A 14 3.17 4.93 1.54
C ALA A 14 4.53 4.32 1.93
N LEU A 15 5.63 5.01 1.63
CA LEU A 15 6.98 4.64 2.07
C LEU A 15 7.13 4.72 3.58
N VAL A 16 6.72 5.84 4.20
CA VAL A 16 6.79 6.03 5.66
C VAL A 16 6.02 4.92 6.38
N LEU A 17 4.83 4.56 5.90
CA LEU A 17 4.04 3.44 6.43
C LEU A 17 4.72 2.08 6.23
N THR A 18 5.46 1.91 5.14
CA THR A 18 6.24 0.67 4.90
C THR A 18 7.41 0.57 5.88
N ILE A 19 8.10 1.69 6.16
CA ILE A 19 9.19 1.76 7.13
C ILE A 19 8.64 1.52 8.54
N LEU A 20 7.58 2.22 8.94
CA LEU A 20 6.91 1.97 10.22
C LEU A 20 6.43 0.52 10.34
N GLY A 21 5.89 -0.04 9.26
CA GLY A 21 5.47 -1.43 9.25
C GLY A 21 6.61 -2.44 9.34
N PHE A 22 7.85 -2.04 9.01
CA PHE A 22 9.03 -2.86 9.22
C PHE A 22 9.47 -2.89 10.69
N PHE A 23 9.26 -1.81 11.46
CA PHE A 23 9.66 -1.75 12.88
C PHE A 23 8.55 -2.14 13.87
N PHE A 24 7.29 -1.95 13.49
CA PHE A 24 6.14 -2.15 14.38
C PHE A 24 5.19 -3.23 13.88
N ILE A 25 4.45 -2.93 12.79
CA ILE A 25 3.32 -3.76 12.33
C ILE A 25 3.33 -3.87 10.80
N ALA A 26 3.65 -5.04 10.27
CA ALA A 26 3.70 -5.27 8.83
C ALA A 26 2.34 -5.09 8.15
N GLY A 27 2.32 -4.49 6.97
CA GLY A 27 1.14 -4.42 6.10
C GLY A 27 0.37 -3.09 6.11
N LEU A 28 0.73 -2.13 6.97
CA LEU A 28 0.12 -0.80 7.05
C LEU A 28 0.08 -0.05 5.70
N GLN A 29 1.12 -0.21 4.91
CA GLN A 29 1.22 0.36 3.57
C GLN A 29 0.13 -0.15 2.61
N TYR A 30 -0.30 -1.40 2.75
CA TYR A 30 -1.35 -1.98 1.91
C TYR A 30 -2.74 -1.53 2.33
N PHE A 31 -2.97 -1.31 3.63
CA PHE A 31 -4.20 -0.69 4.13
C PHE A 31 -4.37 0.74 3.59
N TYR A 32 -3.29 1.54 3.59
CA TYR A 32 -3.32 2.89 3.02
C TYR A 32 -3.67 2.91 1.53
N LEU A 33 -3.21 1.91 0.79
CA LEU A 33 -3.51 1.72 -0.63
C LEU A 33 -4.89 1.12 -0.91
N GLY A 34 -5.68 0.77 0.11
CA GLY A 34 -6.99 0.11 -0.05
C GLY A 34 -6.90 -1.38 -0.37
N LYS A 35 -5.71 -1.98 -0.34
CA LYS A 35 -5.49 -3.42 -0.60
C LYS A 35 -5.65 -4.22 0.69
N ILE A 36 -6.86 -4.22 1.24
CA ILE A 36 -7.19 -4.82 2.54
C ILE A 36 -6.76 -6.29 2.63
N LEU A 37 -7.06 -7.10 1.61
CA LEU A 37 -6.71 -8.52 1.62
C LEU A 37 -5.19 -8.76 1.70
N LYS A 38 -4.39 -7.95 0.97
CA LYS A 38 -2.91 -7.97 1.07
C LYS A 38 -2.44 -7.50 2.45
N GLY A 39 -3.06 -6.46 3.00
CA GLY A 39 -2.75 -5.95 4.33
C GLY A 39 -2.97 -7.00 5.42
N ILE A 40 -4.11 -7.69 5.39
CA ILE A 40 -4.43 -8.79 6.31
C ILE A 40 -3.44 -9.95 6.14
N LEU A 41 -3.09 -10.32 4.91
CA LEU A 41 -2.07 -11.34 4.65
C LEU A 41 -0.73 -10.96 5.27
N PHE A 42 -0.30 -9.70 5.13
CA PHE A 42 0.91 -9.19 5.76
C PHE A 42 0.82 -9.15 7.29
N LEU A 43 -0.35 -8.86 7.87
CA LEU A 43 -0.53 -8.91 9.32
C LEU A 43 -0.42 -10.35 9.85
N LEU A 44 -1.13 -11.30 9.25
CA LEU A 44 -1.16 -12.70 9.68
C LEU A 44 0.21 -13.39 9.50
N THR A 45 1.02 -12.93 8.56
CA THR A 45 2.35 -13.49 8.28
C THR A 45 3.50 -12.67 8.88
N LEU A 46 3.22 -11.55 9.55
CA LEU A 46 4.23 -10.54 9.94
C LEU A 46 5.12 -10.13 8.75
N GLY A 47 4.48 -9.88 7.59
CA GLY A 47 5.15 -9.57 6.33
C GLY A 47 5.99 -10.73 5.76
N PHE A 48 5.79 -11.95 6.29
CA PHE A 48 6.56 -13.18 6.10
C PHE A 48 8.00 -13.13 6.64
N LEU A 49 8.16 -12.82 7.94
CA LEU A 49 9.45 -12.58 8.64
C LEU A 49 10.16 -11.32 8.15
N TYR A 50 9.43 -10.23 7.92
CA TYR A 50 9.94 -8.93 7.43
C TYR A 50 10.53 -8.91 6.00
N VAL A 51 10.84 -10.06 5.39
CA VAL A 51 11.35 -10.13 4.02
C VAL A 51 10.36 -9.52 3.02
N GLY A 52 9.07 -9.83 3.15
CA GLY A 52 8.03 -9.22 2.31
C GLY A 52 7.91 -7.71 2.53
N THR A 53 8.20 -7.22 3.74
CA THR A 53 8.23 -5.77 4.03
C THR A 53 9.45 -5.09 3.41
N ILE A 54 10.61 -5.75 3.39
CA ILE A 54 11.83 -5.26 2.70
C ILE A 54 11.57 -5.14 1.19
N ILE A 55 11.00 -6.17 0.56
CA ILE A 55 10.63 -6.10 -0.86
C ILE A 55 9.64 -4.95 -1.09
N SER A 56 8.70 -4.77 -0.15
CA SER A 56 7.73 -3.68 -0.21
C SER A 56 8.38 -2.29 -0.22
N LEU A 57 9.53 -2.06 0.42
CA LEU A 57 10.22 -0.76 0.39
C LEU A 57 10.56 -0.33 -1.05
N PHE A 58 10.92 -1.28 -1.91
CA PHE A 58 11.25 -0.99 -3.30
C PHE A 58 10.00 -0.97 -4.20
N THR A 59 9.01 -1.81 -3.92
CA THR A 59 7.83 -1.95 -4.79
C THR A 59 6.70 -0.97 -4.47
N ILE A 60 6.65 -0.41 -3.25
CA ILE A 60 5.48 0.36 -2.79
C ILE A 60 5.20 1.59 -3.65
N ARG A 61 6.23 2.29 -4.10
CA ARG A 61 6.08 3.48 -4.97
C ARG A 61 5.37 3.12 -6.28
N GLY A 62 5.76 2.00 -6.89
CA GLY A 62 5.13 1.49 -8.10
C GLY A 62 3.68 1.06 -7.88
N GLU A 63 3.40 0.44 -6.74
CA GLU A 63 2.03 0.08 -6.34
C GLU A 63 1.16 1.33 -6.09
N THR A 64 1.69 2.37 -5.46
CA THR A 64 0.99 3.65 -5.26
C THR A 64 0.64 4.30 -6.60
N ARG A 65 1.58 4.33 -7.55
CA ARG A 65 1.31 4.83 -8.92
C ARG A 65 0.22 4.05 -9.62
N ARG A 66 0.23 2.71 -9.51
CA ARG A 66 -0.81 1.84 -10.08
C ARG A 66 -2.18 2.11 -9.45
N VAL A 67 -2.24 2.30 -8.13
CA VAL A 67 -3.50 2.66 -7.44
C VAL A 67 -3.98 4.05 -7.85
N ASN A 68 -3.08 5.02 -7.97
CA ASN A 68 -3.42 6.37 -8.43
C ASN A 68 -3.94 6.38 -9.86
N ALA A 69 -3.36 5.57 -10.75
CA ALA A 69 -3.88 5.41 -12.12
C ALA A 69 -5.32 4.87 -12.10
N LYS A 70 -5.63 3.87 -11.28
CA LYS A 70 -7.01 3.36 -11.12
C LYS A 70 -7.98 4.40 -10.56
N ARG A 71 -7.53 5.14 -9.54
CA ARG A 71 -8.28 6.23 -8.90
C ARG A 71 -8.58 7.39 -9.85
N ALA A 72 -7.67 7.67 -10.78
CA ALA A 72 -7.88 8.66 -11.84
C ALA A 72 -9.04 8.30 -12.78
N HIS A 73 -9.30 7.00 -12.95
CA HIS A 73 -10.44 6.48 -13.71
C HIS A 73 -11.70 6.25 -12.85
N GLY A 74 -11.67 6.63 -11.57
CA GLY A 74 -12.81 6.51 -10.65
C GLY A 74 -13.02 5.11 -10.05
N TYR A 75 -12.01 4.24 -10.12
CA TYR A 75 -12.02 2.93 -9.47
C TYR A 75 -11.28 2.99 -8.12
N ALA A 76 -11.88 2.39 -7.07
CA ALA A 76 -11.31 2.26 -5.73
C ALA A 76 -10.62 0.91 -5.54
#